data_AF-A0A8S3VBG2-F1
#
_entry.id   AF-A0A8S3VBG2-F1
#
_cell.length_a   1.000
_cell.length_b   1.000
_cell.length_c   1.000
_cell.angle_alpha   90.00
_cell.angle_beta   90.00
_cell.angle_gamma   90.00
#
_symmetry.space_group_name_H-M   'P 1'
#
loop_
_entity.id
_entity.type
_entity.pdbx_description
1 polymer ?
#
loop_
_entity_poly.entity_id
_entity_poly.type
_entity_poly.pdbx_seq_one_letter_code
_entity_poly.pdbx_strand_id
1 'polypeptide(L)'
;MIRTVFDDVNQLTWFLGGSPKRTAILKRHLPDAKQVDYLVGDTDDEKVESNINIANAFSKSLLPKLCETRWSARVDTLSVILAKYKAVLASLEDVRKESTATEARTKATAFIHMMEKSTFVVAIVIAHHILSYTKPLSLALQNAKCDVFKAFTGAQTCKKVVAAQRSDEVFNRCIWMKAAAIAESIDIELGKPRTVGRMRHRANAAFSDDSVHGYYRVNAYFPFVDHCLNELNERFPEQTRPSFLAFQLLPCRLQNITEEEIADIQVRYEEDMPDSPRVC
;
A
#
# COMPACT_ATOMS: atom_id res chain seq x y z
N MET A 1 2.51 2.51 -13.80
CA MET A 1 1.12 2.68 -13.35
C MET A 1 1.07 2.97 -11.85
N ILE A 2 1.59 2.09 -10.99
CA ILE A 2 1.49 2.33 -9.53
C ILE A 2 2.48 3.40 -9.04
N ARG A 3 3.68 3.51 -9.64
CA ARG A 3 4.60 4.63 -9.33
C ARG A 3 3.96 6.00 -9.57
N THR A 4 3.25 6.17 -10.68
CA THR A 4 2.59 7.44 -11.02
C THR A 4 1.44 7.77 -10.06
N VAL A 5 0.76 6.76 -9.49
CA VAL A 5 -0.31 6.99 -8.49
C VAL A 5 0.20 7.74 -7.27
N PHE A 6 1.41 7.47 -6.79
CA PHE A 6 1.93 8.20 -5.61
C PHE A 6 2.22 9.66 -5.92
N ASP A 7 2.76 9.95 -7.10
CA ASP A 7 3.01 11.34 -7.53
C ASP A 7 1.68 12.08 -7.73
N ASP A 8 0.71 11.42 -8.36
CA ASP A 8 -0.66 11.89 -8.58
C ASP A 8 -1.36 12.22 -7.25
N VAL A 9 -1.33 11.28 -6.29
CA VAL A 9 -1.89 11.45 -4.95
C VAL A 9 -1.15 12.55 -4.16
N ASN A 10 0.17 12.63 -4.29
CA ASN A 10 0.94 13.69 -3.66
C ASN A 10 0.46 15.06 -4.15
N GLN A 11 0.43 15.25 -5.48
CA GLN A 11 -0.01 16.51 -6.09
C GLN A 11 -1.46 16.84 -5.74
N LEU A 12 -2.37 15.86 -5.75
CA LEU A 12 -3.77 16.03 -5.38
C LEU A 12 -3.92 16.50 -3.93
N THR A 13 -3.29 15.80 -2.99
CA THR A 13 -3.41 16.11 -1.55
C THR A 13 -2.79 17.46 -1.21
N TRP A 14 -1.67 17.81 -1.84
CA TRP A 14 -1.07 19.14 -1.72
C TRP A 14 -1.90 20.23 -2.37
N PHE A 15 -2.55 19.95 -3.50
CA PHE A 15 -3.46 20.90 -4.12
C PHE A 15 -4.63 21.21 -3.17
N LEU A 16 -5.38 20.21 -2.72
CA LEU A 16 -6.54 20.40 -1.83
C LEU A 16 -6.14 20.98 -0.46
N GLY A 17 -5.04 20.48 0.12
CA GLY A 17 -4.54 20.90 1.44
C GLY A 17 -3.62 22.13 1.42
N GLY A 18 -3.30 22.68 0.25
CA GLY A 18 -2.34 23.78 0.09
C GLY A 18 -2.95 25.18 0.15
N SER A 19 -4.28 25.30 0.18
CA SER A 19 -4.99 26.59 0.23
C SER A 19 -6.12 26.52 1.25
N PRO A 20 -6.23 27.49 2.18
CA PRO A 20 -7.31 27.53 3.17
C PRO A 20 -8.71 27.47 2.53
N LYS A 21 -8.89 28.12 1.38
CA LYS A 21 -10.16 28.10 0.63
C LYS A 21 -10.50 26.69 0.11
N ARG A 22 -9.54 26.02 -0.51
CA ARG A 22 -9.72 24.64 -1.03
C ARG A 22 -9.89 23.63 0.09
N THR A 23 -9.18 23.81 1.19
CA THR A 23 -9.34 22.98 2.40
C THR A 23 -10.73 23.19 3.04
N ALA A 24 -11.27 24.41 3.01
CA ALA A 24 -12.62 24.68 3.47
C ALA A 24 -13.67 23.98 2.59
N ILE A 25 -13.52 24.03 1.26
CA ILE A 25 -14.36 23.28 0.32
C ILE A 25 -14.32 21.78 0.63
N LEU A 26 -13.11 21.22 0.78
CA LEU A 26 -12.94 19.80 1.10
C LEU A 26 -13.66 19.41 2.40
N LYS A 27 -13.57 20.23 3.44
CA LYS A 27 -14.24 20.00 4.72
C LYS A 27 -15.77 20.05 4.64
N ARG A 28 -16.37 20.65 3.61
CA ARG A 28 -17.83 20.61 3.39
C ARG A 28 -18.29 19.22 2.98
N HIS A 29 -17.50 18.51 2.18
CA HIS A 29 -17.88 17.21 1.60
C HIS A 29 -17.42 16.00 2.42
N LEU A 30 -16.35 16.12 3.20
CA LEU A 30 -15.79 15.02 4.00
C LEU A 30 -16.74 14.42 5.07
N PRO A 31 -17.66 15.17 5.71
CA PRO A 31 -18.62 14.63 6.69
C PRO A 31 -19.75 13.80 6.06
N ASP A 32 -20.17 14.14 4.84
CA ASP A 32 -21.29 13.49 4.15
C ASP A 32 -20.90 12.17 3.47
N ALA A 33 -19.62 11.80 3.53
CA ALA A 33 -19.12 10.51 3.08
C ALA A 33 -19.65 9.39 3.99
N LYS A 34 -20.86 8.90 3.69
CA LYS A 34 -21.44 7.71 4.31
C LYS A 34 -20.48 6.53 4.14
N GLN A 35 -20.39 5.68 5.17
CA GLN A 35 -19.69 4.40 5.07
C GLN A 35 -20.28 3.64 3.87
N VAL A 36 -19.44 3.36 2.88
CA VAL A 36 -19.90 2.71 1.66
C VAL A 36 -19.69 1.21 1.81
N ASP A 37 -20.79 0.48 2.02
CA ASP A 37 -20.82 -0.96 2.31
C ASP A 37 -20.00 -1.80 1.32
N TYR A 38 -19.85 -1.37 0.05
CA TYR A 38 -19.16 -2.15 -0.96
C TYR A 38 -17.63 -2.24 -0.81
N LEU A 39 -16.98 -1.37 -0.02
CA LEU A 39 -15.51 -1.41 0.17
C LEU A 39 -15.08 -2.38 1.28
N VAL A 40 -16.02 -2.72 2.15
CA VAL A 40 -15.88 -3.62 3.29
C VAL A 40 -16.87 -4.75 3.05
N GLY A 41 -16.68 -5.52 1.98
CA GLY A 41 -17.63 -6.56 1.60
C GLY A 41 -17.97 -7.47 2.77
N ASP A 42 -19.25 -7.87 2.86
CA ASP A 42 -19.74 -8.93 3.74
C ASP A 42 -18.96 -10.20 3.45
N THR A 43 -17.92 -10.43 4.24
CA THR A 43 -17.18 -11.65 4.15
C THR A 43 -16.87 -12.14 5.54
N ASP A 44 -17.29 -13.36 5.81
CA ASP A 44 -16.99 -14.15 7.01
C ASP A 44 -15.47 -14.34 7.27
N ASP A 45 -14.60 -13.86 6.37
CA ASP A 45 -13.16 -13.70 6.61
C ASP A 45 -12.89 -12.42 7.40
N GLU A 46 -12.94 -12.54 8.73
CA GLU A 46 -12.39 -11.57 9.65
C GLU A 46 -10.91 -11.26 9.29
N LYS A 47 -10.64 -10.00 8.90
CA LYS A 47 -9.33 -9.29 8.93
C LYS A 47 -8.54 -9.14 7.61
N VAL A 48 -9.18 -8.73 6.53
CA VAL A 48 -8.43 -8.07 5.44
C VAL A 48 -7.93 -6.70 5.93
N GLU A 49 -6.62 -6.57 6.16
CA GLU A 49 -5.96 -5.36 6.71
C GLU A 49 -6.33 -4.08 5.93
N SER A 50 -6.49 -4.18 4.60
CA SER A 50 -6.92 -3.04 3.78
C SER A 50 -8.34 -2.56 4.12
N ASN A 51 -9.27 -3.46 4.41
CA ASN A 51 -10.64 -3.09 4.75
C ASN A 51 -10.68 -2.38 6.11
N ILE A 52 -9.92 -2.89 7.08
CA ILE A 52 -9.78 -2.27 8.41
C ILE A 52 -9.25 -0.84 8.28
N ASN A 53 -8.20 -0.63 7.46
CA ASN A 53 -7.62 0.70 7.26
C ASN A 53 -8.61 1.68 6.60
N ILE A 54 -9.43 1.23 5.64
CA ILE A 54 -10.48 2.04 5.00
C ILE A 54 -11.60 2.35 6.01
N ALA A 55 -12.08 1.35 6.74
CA ALA A 55 -13.11 1.51 7.78
C ALA A 55 -12.69 2.57 8.81
N ASN A 56 -11.46 2.47 9.33
CA ASN A 56 -10.90 3.45 10.25
C ASN A 56 -10.76 4.85 9.63
N ALA A 57 -10.54 4.94 8.31
CA ALA A 57 -10.37 6.22 7.62
C ALA A 57 -11.67 7.01 7.46
N PHE A 58 -12.86 6.40 7.53
CA PHE A 58 -14.13 7.13 7.51
C PHE A 58 -14.25 8.14 8.66
N SER A 59 -13.73 7.77 9.84
CA SER A 59 -13.72 8.63 11.03
C SER A 59 -12.84 9.88 10.89
N LYS A 60 -11.91 9.91 9.92
CA LYS A 60 -10.96 11.02 9.76
C LYS A 60 -11.66 12.23 9.15
N SER A 61 -11.59 13.37 9.83
CA SER A 61 -12.21 14.63 9.38
C SER A 61 -11.36 15.44 8.39
N LEU A 62 -10.14 14.99 8.08
CA LEU A 62 -9.23 15.63 7.14
C LEU A 62 -8.61 14.63 6.17
N LEU A 63 -8.34 15.08 4.95
CA LEU A 63 -7.42 14.43 4.03
C LEU A 63 -5.98 14.80 4.41
N PRO A 64 -5.16 13.86 4.90
CA PRO A 64 -3.77 14.14 5.17
C PRO A 64 -3.02 14.44 3.87
N LYS A 65 -2.00 15.32 3.95
CA LYS A 65 -1.03 15.46 2.88
C LYS A 65 -0.18 14.20 2.81
N LEU A 66 0.07 13.72 1.59
CA LEU A 66 0.95 12.58 1.42
C LEU A 66 2.35 12.95 1.96
N CYS A 67 2.87 12.12 2.87
CA CYS A 67 4.23 12.29 3.37
C CYS A 67 5.21 11.56 2.44
N GLU A 68 6.21 12.29 1.94
CA GLU A 68 7.23 11.71 1.06
C GLU A 68 8.10 10.68 1.78
N THR A 69 8.42 10.90 3.05
CA THR A 69 9.40 10.09 3.78
C THR A 69 8.80 9.00 4.68
N ARG A 70 7.50 9.08 5.02
CA ARG A 70 6.86 8.14 5.97
C ARG A 70 5.86 7.23 5.25
N TRP A 71 6.31 6.03 4.90
CA TRP A 71 5.52 5.03 4.16
C TRP A 71 4.18 4.69 4.83
N SER A 72 4.15 4.54 6.15
CA SER A 72 2.91 4.26 6.91
C SER A 72 1.86 5.37 6.76
N ALA A 73 2.29 6.64 6.70
CA ALA A 73 1.40 7.78 6.48
C ALA A 73 0.84 7.81 5.03
N ARG A 74 1.52 7.19 4.07
CA ARG A 74 0.99 7.02 2.71
C ARG A 74 -0.22 6.11 2.71
N VAL A 75 -0.17 4.97 3.42
CA VAL A 75 -1.32 4.07 3.57
C VAL A 75 -2.51 4.80 4.19
N ASP A 76 -2.28 5.62 5.22
CA ASP A 76 -3.33 6.45 5.81
C ASP A 76 -3.97 7.41 4.81
N THR A 77 -3.16 8.03 3.95
CA THR A 77 -3.63 8.97 2.92
C THR A 77 -4.46 8.26 1.87
N LEU A 78 -3.96 7.13 1.35
CA LEU A 78 -4.70 6.29 0.40
C LEU A 78 -6.02 5.79 1.00
N SER A 79 -6.02 5.40 2.28
CA SER A 79 -7.21 4.95 2.99
C SER A 79 -8.29 6.04 3.04
N VAL A 80 -7.92 7.29 3.32
CA VAL A 80 -8.87 8.42 3.33
C VAL A 80 -9.40 8.73 1.93
N ILE A 81 -8.54 8.70 0.90
CA ILE A 81 -8.98 8.93 -0.49
C ILE A 81 -9.97 7.85 -0.92
N LEU A 82 -9.70 6.58 -0.64
CA LEU A 82 -10.59 5.47 -0.99
C LEU A 82 -11.91 5.53 -0.22
N ALA A 83 -11.86 5.78 1.09
CA ALA A 83 -13.06 5.92 1.92
C ALA A 83 -13.94 7.09 1.47
N LYS A 84 -13.32 8.19 1.01
CA LYS A 84 -14.01 9.45 0.72
C LYS A 84 -13.91 9.85 -0.75
N TYR A 85 -13.86 8.86 -1.64
CA TYR A 85 -13.55 9.07 -3.06
C TYR A 85 -14.48 10.09 -3.73
N LYS A 86 -15.80 9.91 -3.55
CA LYS A 86 -16.83 10.84 -4.04
C LYS A 86 -16.70 12.24 -3.46
N ALA A 87 -16.46 12.34 -2.16
CA ALA A 87 -16.31 13.63 -1.48
C ALA A 87 -15.08 14.39 -2.01
N VAL A 88 -13.98 13.70 -2.30
CA VAL A 88 -12.79 14.30 -2.93
C VAL A 88 -13.12 14.80 -4.34
N LEU A 89 -13.83 14.01 -5.16
CA LEU A 89 -14.26 14.43 -6.50
C LEU A 89 -15.22 15.64 -6.45
N ALA A 90 -16.25 15.60 -5.60
CA ALA A 90 -17.18 16.72 -5.40
C ALA A 90 -16.44 17.99 -4.96
N SER A 91 -15.43 17.85 -4.10
CA SER A 91 -14.59 18.98 -3.69
C SER A 91 -13.79 19.57 -4.85
N LEU A 92 -13.25 18.73 -5.74
CA LEU A 92 -12.55 19.20 -6.94
C LEU A 92 -13.51 19.90 -7.89
N GLU A 93 -14.73 19.40 -8.03
CA GLU A 93 -15.78 19.98 -8.86
C GLU A 93 -16.20 21.37 -8.36
N ASP A 94 -16.34 21.53 -7.05
CA ASP A 94 -16.59 22.84 -6.43
C ASP A 94 -15.40 23.78 -6.60
N VAL A 95 -14.16 23.30 -6.46
CA VAL A 95 -12.98 24.14 -6.76
C VAL A 95 -12.97 24.57 -8.22
N ARG A 96 -13.38 23.69 -9.16
CA ARG A 96 -13.49 24.02 -10.59
C ARG A 96 -14.54 25.11 -10.84
N LYS A 97 -15.66 25.11 -10.11
CA LYS A 97 -16.76 26.08 -10.27
C LYS A 97 -16.53 27.40 -9.51
N GLU A 98 -16.12 27.33 -8.26
CA GLU A 98 -16.04 28.48 -7.33
C GLU A 98 -14.73 29.28 -7.48
N SER A 99 -13.66 28.69 -8.04
CA SER A 99 -12.35 29.37 -8.09
C SER A 99 -12.29 30.47 -9.15
N THR A 100 -11.94 31.68 -8.72
CA THR A 100 -11.64 32.80 -9.62
C THR A 100 -10.33 32.62 -10.39
N ALA A 101 -9.35 31.91 -9.81
CA ALA A 101 -8.06 31.66 -10.43
C ALA A 101 -8.15 30.56 -11.51
N THR A 102 -7.81 30.92 -12.76
CA THR A 102 -7.82 29.99 -13.91
C THR A 102 -6.92 28.78 -13.68
N GLU A 103 -5.72 28.97 -13.13
CA GLU A 103 -4.80 27.87 -12.82
C GLU A 103 -5.42 26.83 -11.89
N ALA A 104 -6.13 27.27 -10.86
CA ALA A 104 -6.77 26.37 -9.91
C ALA A 104 -7.94 25.60 -10.56
N ARG A 105 -8.72 26.23 -11.44
CA ARG A 105 -9.77 25.54 -12.21
C ARG A 105 -9.17 24.49 -13.14
N THR A 106 -8.13 24.84 -13.89
CA THR A 106 -7.44 23.91 -14.80
C THR A 106 -6.84 22.72 -14.05
N LYS A 107 -6.19 22.96 -12.91
CA LYS A 107 -5.66 21.89 -12.05
C LYS A 107 -6.76 21.00 -11.48
N ALA A 108 -7.86 21.57 -10.99
CA ALA A 108 -9.00 20.80 -10.49
C ALA A 108 -9.59 19.89 -11.60
N THR A 109 -9.78 20.44 -12.80
CA THR A 109 -10.19 19.67 -13.98
C THR A 109 -9.22 18.54 -14.30
N ALA A 110 -7.91 18.77 -14.24
CA ALA A 110 -6.92 17.72 -14.48
C ALA A 110 -7.00 16.59 -13.43
N PHE A 111 -7.18 16.94 -12.15
CA PHE A 111 -7.33 15.95 -11.08
C PHE A 111 -8.64 15.15 -11.17
N ILE A 112 -9.75 15.76 -11.60
CA ILE A 112 -11.01 15.05 -11.86
C ILE A 112 -10.77 13.98 -12.92
N HIS A 113 -10.25 14.36 -14.10
CA HIS A 113 -9.95 13.41 -15.17
C HIS A 113 -8.94 12.33 -14.75
N MET A 114 -8.00 12.66 -13.86
CA MET A 114 -7.05 11.70 -13.31
C MET A 114 -7.75 10.67 -12.43
N MET A 115 -8.64 11.10 -11.53
CA MET A 115 -9.41 10.22 -10.64
C MET A 115 -10.47 9.40 -11.39
N GLU A 116 -11.00 9.88 -12.51
CA GLU A 116 -11.94 9.13 -13.35
C GLU A 116 -11.25 8.11 -14.27
N LYS A 117 -9.93 8.16 -14.43
CA LYS A 117 -9.21 7.16 -15.24
C LYS A 117 -9.24 5.80 -14.55
N SER A 118 -9.67 4.78 -15.28
CA SER A 118 -9.65 3.38 -14.82
C SER A 118 -8.25 2.94 -14.36
N THR A 119 -7.18 3.43 -15.02
CA THR A 119 -5.80 3.12 -14.60
C THR A 119 -5.47 3.68 -13.23
N PHE A 120 -6.00 4.85 -12.87
CA PHE A 120 -5.79 5.43 -11.55
C PHE A 120 -6.60 4.66 -10.51
N VAL A 121 -7.90 4.44 -10.76
CA VAL A 121 -8.81 3.72 -9.85
C VAL A 121 -8.26 2.34 -9.49
N VAL A 122 -7.87 1.54 -10.48
CA VAL A 122 -7.35 0.19 -10.21
C VAL A 122 -5.99 0.27 -9.49
N ALA A 123 -5.12 1.19 -9.88
CA ALA A 123 -3.79 1.28 -9.30
C ALA A 123 -3.79 1.80 -7.85
N ILE A 124 -4.68 2.73 -7.48
CA ILE A 124 -4.82 3.17 -6.09
C ILE A 124 -5.34 2.06 -5.18
N VAL A 125 -6.27 1.24 -5.67
CA VAL A 125 -6.79 0.07 -4.93
C VAL A 125 -5.68 -0.98 -4.74
N ILE A 126 -4.93 -1.32 -5.79
CA ILE A 126 -3.79 -2.25 -5.70
C ILE A 126 -2.74 -1.75 -4.71
N ALA A 127 -2.33 -0.48 -4.85
CA ALA A 127 -1.32 0.13 -4.00
C ALA A 127 -1.76 0.12 -2.53
N HIS A 128 -2.99 0.56 -2.25
CA HIS A 128 -3.52 0.56 -0.89
C HIS A 128 -3.60 -0.85 -0.30
N HIS A 129 -4.10 -1.83 -1.07
CA HIS A 129 -4.33 -3.17 -0.58
C HIS A 129 -3.02 -3.85 -0.13
N ILE A 130 -2.01 -3.88 -1.00
CA ILE A 130 -0.74 -4.54 -0.70
C ILE A 130 0.03 -3.80 0.40
N LEU A 131 0.04 -2.46 0.37
CA LEU A 131 0.79 -1.69 1.37
C LEU A 131 0.15 -1.69 2.74
N SER A 132 -1.16 -1.95 2.84
CA SER A 132 -1.83 -2.15 4.12
C SER A 132 -1.17 -3.25 4.95
N TYR A 133 -0.76 -4.36 4.33
CA TYR A 133 -0.05 -5.45 5.02
C TYR A 133 1.36 -5.07 5.51
N THR A 134 2.00 -4.09 4.87
CA THR A 134 3.34 -3.61 5.26
C THR A 134 3.31 -2.56 6.39
N LYS A 135 2.12 -1.99 6.67
CA LYS A 135 1.95 -0.91 7.65
C LYS A 135 2.29 -1.33 9.09
N PRO A 136 1.81 -2.49 9.61
CA PRO A 136 2.15 -2.93 10.96
C PRO A 136 3.66 -3.11 11.16
N LEU A 137 4.32 -3.75 10.19
CA LEU A 137 5.78 -3.91 10.21
C LEU A 137 6.51 -2.57 10.24
N SER A 138 6.08 -1.62 9.41
CA SER A 138 6.66 -0.27 9.36
C SER A 138 6.53 0.47 10.69
N LEU A 139 5.40 0.32 11.38
CA LEU A 139 5.18 0.92 12.71
C LEU A 139 6.02 0.24 13.79
N ALA A 140 6.14 -1.09 13.74
CA ALA A 140 6.97 -1.86 14.66
C ALA A 140 8.45 -1.43 14.55
N LEU A 141 8.98 -1.33 13.33
CA LEU A 141 10.37 -0.92 13.07
C LEU A 141 10.66 0.54 13.46
N GLN A 142 9.66 1.42 13.43
CA GLN A 142 9.81 2.83 13.82
C GLN A 142 9.70 3.05 15.33
N ASN A 143 9.32 2.03 16.11
CA ASN A 143 9.14 2.16 17.55
C ASN A 143 10.50 2.24 18.27
N ALA A 144 10.69 3.23 19.15
CA ALA A 144 11.92 3.38 19.92
C ALA A 144 12.24 2.17 20.82
N LYS A 145 11.21 1.42 21.22
CA LYS A 145 11.33 0.18 22.00
C LYS A 145 11.23 -1.07 21.10
N CYS A 146 11.58 -0.94 19.82
CA CYS A 146 11.54 -2.05 18.87
C CYS A 146 12.45 -3.19 19.33
N ASP A 147 11.86 -4.37 19.47
CA ASP A 147 12.59 -5.62 19.63
C ASP A 147 13.02 -6.09 18.24
N VAL A 148 14.32 -6.00 17.96
CA VAL A 148 14.89 -6.22 16.63
C VAL A 148 14.59 -7.64 16.12
N PHE A 149 14.68 -8.64 16.99
CA PHE A 149 14.39 -10.02 16.62
C PHE A 149 12.90 -10.20 16.30
N LYS A 150 12.01 -9.69 17.15
CA LYS A 150 10.56 -9.72 16.87
C LYS A 150 10.21 -8.98 15.59
N ALA A 151 10.88 -7.87 15.30
CA ALA A 151 10.66 -7.13 14.08
C ALA A 151 11.12 -7.92 12.84
N PHE A 152 12.23 -8.65 12.93
CA PHE A 152 12.66 -9.58 11.88
C PHE A 152 11.65 -10.71 11.68
N THR A 153 11.15 -11.34 12.74
CA THR A 153 10.08 -12.34 12.65
C THR A 153 8.82 -11.74 12.02
N GLY A 154 8.44 -10.52 12.42
CA GLY A 154 7.34 -9.77 11.83
C GLY A 154 7.54 -9.51 10.33
N ALA A 155 8.78 -9.26 9.89
CA ALA A 155 9.10 -9.11 8.47
C ALA A 155 8.90 -10.42 7.70
N GLN A 156 9.31 -11.56 8.26
CA GLN A 156 9.06 -12.87 7.64
C GLN A 156 7.56 -13.19 7.55
N THR A 157 6.78 -12.85 8.58
CA THR A 157 5.32 -12.98 8.53
C THR A 157 4.72 -12.07 7.46
N CYS A 158 5.15 -10.81 7.37
CA CYS A 158 4.70 -9.87 6.33
C CYS A 158 4.99 -10.42 4.92
N LYS A 159 6.17 -11.02 4.69
CA LYS A 159 6.52 -11.65 3.41
C LYS A 159 5.54 -12.77 3.05
N LYS A 160 5.24 -13.67 4.00
CA LYS A 160 4.30 -14.77 3.79
C LYS A 160 2.89 -14.25 3.44
N VAL A 161 2.41 -13.23 4.15
CA VAL A 161 1.10 -12.62 3.90
C VAL A 161 1.04 -11.96 2.53
N VAL A 162 2.06 -11.19 2.15
CA VAL A 162 2.13 -10.55 0.82
C VAL A 162 2.22 -11.61 -0.29
N ALA A 163 2.96 -12.70 -0.07
CA ALA A 163 3.08 -13.79 -1.04
C ALA A 163 1.72 -14.48 -1.28
N ALA A 164 0.94 -14.69 -0.22
CA ALA A 164 -0.41 -15.22 -0.32
C ALA A 164 -1.38 -14.30 -1.09
N GLN A 165 -1.10 -12.99 -1.18
CA GLN A 165 -1.92 -12.07 -1.98
C GLN A 165 -1.76 -12.34 -3.48
N ARG A 166 -0.70 -13.03 -3.92
CA ARG A 166 -0.47 -13.33 -5.33
C ARG A 166 -1.40 -14.44 -5.87
N SER A 167 -2.71 -14.23 -5.77
CA SER A 167 -3.78 -15.16 -6.16
C SER A 167 -4.84 -14.45 -7.02
N ASP A 168 -5.45 -15.21 -7.93
CA ASP A 168 -6.55 -14.75 -8.78
C ASP A 168 -7.79 -14.41 -7.97
N GLU A 169 -8.07 -15.22 -6.94
CA GLU A 169 -9.19 -15.02 -6.06
C GLU A 169 -9.06 -13.71 -5.28
N VAL A 170 -7.85 -13.44 -4.74
CA VAL A 170 -7.56 -12.19 -4.04
C VAL A 170 -7.68 -11.01 -4.99
N PHE A 171 -7.16 -11.12 -6.23
CA PHE A 171 -7.35 -10.08 -7.23
C PHE A 171 -8.84 -9.79 -7.48
N ASN A 172 -9.65 -10.82 -7.71
CA ASN A 172 -11.08 -10.66 -7.98
C ASN A 172 -11.81 -9.99 -6.80
N ARG A 173 -11.65 -10.56 -5.61
CA ARG A 173 -12.41 -10.18 -4.43
C ARG A 173 -11.93 -8.89 -3.78
N CYS A 174 -10.61 -8.71 -3.64
CA CYS A 174 -10.05 -7.59 -2.90
C CYS A 174 -9.67 -6.39 -3.77
N ILE A 175 -9.45 -6.59 -5.07
CA ILE A 175 -9.03 -5.52 -5.99
C ILE A 175 -10.14 -5.18 -6.99
N TRP A 176 -10.57 -6.15 -7.79
CA TRP A 176 -11.47 -5.91 -8.92
C TRP A 176 -12.85 -5.44 -8.46
N MET A 177 -13.47 -6.15 -7.51
CA MET A 177 -14.78 -5.75 -6.96
C MET A 177 -14.75 -4.32 -6.37
N LYS A 178 -13.69 -3.96 -5.64
CA LYS A 178 -13.56 -2.61 -5.08
C LYS A 178 -13.38 -1.55 -6.16
N ALA A 179 -12.53 -1.82 -7.16
CA ALA A 179 -12.32 -0.90 -8.27
C ALA A 179 -13.61 -0.71 -9.08
N ALA A 180 -14.34 -1.80 -9.34
CA ALA A 180 -15.63 -1.79 -10.04
C ALA A 180 -16.67 -0.99 -9.25
N ALA A 181 -16.74 -1.19 -7.94
CA ALA A 181 -17.69 -0.47 -7.10
C ALA A 181 -17.35 1.03 -6.99
N ILE A 182 -16.06 1.41 -6.93
CA ILE A 182 -15.66 2.82 -7.03
C ILE A 182 -16.08 3.40 -8.38
N ALA A 183 -15.85 2.67 -9.47
CA ALA A 183 -16.19 3.07 -10.83
C ALA A 183 -17.70 3.28 -11.02
N GLU A 184 -18.52 2.31 -10.59
CA GLU A 184 -19.98 2.42 -10.55
C GLU A 184 -20.42 3.62 -9.72
N SER A 185 -19.77 3.85 -8.58
CA SER A 185 -20.13 4.95 -7.70
C SER A 185 -19.97 6.33 -8.38
N ILE A 186 -19.05 6.46 -9.32
CA ILE A 186 -18.77 7.71 -10.06
C ILE A 186 -19.28 7.66 -11.51
N ASP A 187 -20.12 6.67 -11.84
CA ASP A 187 -20.73 6.48 -13.16
C ASP A 187 -19.71 6.36 -14.31
N ILE A 188 -18.63 5.58 -14.08
CA ILE A 188 -17.65 5.25 -15.11
C ILE A 188 -17.57 3.73 -15.34
N GLU A 189 -17.25 3.35 -16.57
CA GLU A 189 -16.87 1.97 -16.88
C GLU A 189 -15.35 1.79 -16.80
N LEU A 190 -14.91 0.66 -16.24
CA LEU A 190 -13.49 0.32 -16.22
C LEU A 190 -13.03 -0.11 -17.61
N GLY A 191 -12.11 0.66 -18.19
CA GLY A 191 -11.44 0.37 -19.46
C GLY A 191 -9.96 0.04 -19.30
N LYS A 192 -9.38 -0.59 -20.32
CA LYS A 192 -7.92 -0.76 -20.45
C LYS A 192 -7.32 0.33 -21.35
N PRO A 193 -6.08 0.77 -21.12
CA PRO A 193 -5.38 1.65 -22.05
C PRO A 193 -5.30 1.03 -23.44
N ARG A 194 -5.17 1.89 -24.47
CA ARG A 194 -4.96 1.44 -25.84
C ARG A 194 -3.70 0.57 -25.93
N THR A 195 -3.87 -0.72 -26.14
CA THR A 195 -2.80 -1.68 -26.37
C THR A 195 -2.51 -1.78 -27.87
N VAL A 196 -1.29 -1.43 -28.29
CA VAL A 196 -0.86 -1.62 -29.69
C VAL A 196 -0.50 -3.10 -29.87
N GLY A 197 -1.02 -3.75 -30.91
CA GLY A 197 -1.02 -5.21 -31.10
C GLY A 197 0.35 -5.92 -31.15
N ARG A 198 1.48 -5.21 -31.07
CA ARG A 198 2.80 -5.79 -30.86
C ARG A 198 3.78 -4.72 -30.39
N MET A 199 4.19 -4.78 -29.12
CA MET A 199 5.37 -4.07 -28.62
C MET A 199 6.41 -5.12 -28.21
N ARG A 200 7.45 -5.32 -29.04
CA ARG A 200 8.51 -6.34 -28.86
C ARG A 200 9.40 -6.15 -27.62
N HIS A 201 9.30 -5.01 -26.92
CA HIS A 201 10.20 -4.63 -25.82
C HIS A 201 9.52 -4.45 -24.46
N ARG A 202 8.21 -4.67 -24.35
CA ARG A 202 7.52 -4.77 -23.07
C ARG A 202 6.99 -6.18 -22.94
N ALA A 203 7.12 -6.75 -21.74
CA ALA A 203 6.46 -8.00 -21.35
C ALA A 203 4.95 -7.78 -21.26
N ASN A 204 4.30 -7.45 -22.38
CA ASN A 204 2.91 -7.81 -22.55
C ASN A 204 2.97 -9.32 -22.78
N ALA A 205 2.76 -10.10 -21.72
CA ALA A 205 2.50 -11.52 -21.89
C ALA A 205 1.36 -11.62 -22.90
N ALA A 206 1.67 -12.10 -24.11
CA ALA A 206 0.66 -12.42 -25.10
C ALA A 206 -0.21 -13.49 -24.44
N PHE A 207 -1.40 -13.14 -23.98
CA PHE A 207 -2.29 -14.07 -23.30
C PHE A 207 -3.74 -13.91 -23.74
N SER A 208 -4.40 -15.05 -23.68
CA SER A 208 -5.65 -15.51 -24.29
C SER A 208 -6.94 -14.79 -23.90
N ASP A 209 -6.87 -13.79 -23.03
CA ASP A 209 -8.04 -13.06 -22.55
C ASP A 209 -7.82 -11.56 -22.74
N ASP A 210 -8.40 -11.00 -23.80
CA ASP A 210 -8.32 -9.58 -24.15
C ASP A 210 -9.19 -8.70 -23.22
N SER A 211 -9.65 -9.25 -22.09
CA SER A 211 -10.50 -8.56 -21.12
C SER A 211 -9.74 -7.43 -20.38
N VAL A 212 -10.49 -6.39 -19.98
CA VAL A 212 -9.95 -5.32 -19.11
C VAL A 212 -9.48 -5.89 -17.78
N HIS A 213 -10.21 -6.88 -17.26
CA HIS A 213 -9.90 -7.62 -16.05
C HIS A 213 -8.53 -8.31 -16.13
N GLY A 214 -8.32 -9.13 -17.16
CA GLY A 214 -7.06 -9.85 -17.39
C GLY A 214 -5.88 -8.90 -17.58
N TYR A 215 -6.10 -7.77 -18.26
CA TYR A 215 -5.08 -6.74 -18.44
C TYR A 215 -4.54 -6.23 -17.11
N TYR A 216 -5.39 -5.77 -16.18
CA TYR A 216 -4.93 -5.22 -14.91
C TYR A 216 -4.37 -6.29 -13.97
N ARG A 217 -4.92 -7.51 -14.00
CA ARG A 217 -4.39 -8.65 -13.25
C ARG A 217 -2.93 -8.92 -13.59
N VAL A 218 -2.63 -9.08 -14.88
CA VAL A 218 -1.31 -9.49 -15.36
C VAL A 218 -0.32 -8.34 -15.42
N ASN A 219 -0.76 -7.13 -15.80
CA ASN A 219 0.16 -6.02 -16.07
C ASN A 219 0.29 -5.02 -14.91
N ALA A 220 -0.60 -5.05 -13.92
CA ALA A 220 -0.55 -4.13 -12.78
C ALA A 220 -0.46 -4.87 -11.44
N TYR A 221 -1.37 -5.81 -11.18
CA TYR A 221 -1.46 -6.45 -9.87
C TYR A 221 -0.27 -7.35 -9.57
N PHE A 222 -0.08 -8.40 -10.38
CA PHE A 222 1.00 -9.36 -10.16
C PHE A 222 2.39 -8.74 -10.17
N PRO A 223 2.77 -7.88 -11.14
CA PRO A 223 4.08 -7.24 -11.11
C PRO A 223 4.32 -6.41 -9.85
N PHE A 224 3.26 -5.81 -9.28
CA PHE A 224 3.40 -5.02 -8.06
C PHE A 224 3.57 -5.88 -6.81
N VAL A 225 2.83 -6.98 -6.70
CA VAL A 225 3.01 -7.96 -5.63
C VAL A 225 4.44 -8.53 -5.68
N ASP A 226 4.88 -8.95 -6.86
CA ASP A 226 6.23 -9.47 -7.09
C ASP A 226 7.31 -8.45 -6.72
N HIS A 227 7.13 -7.19 -7.12
CA HIS A 227 8.04 -6.11 -6.74
C HIS A 227 8.10 -5.92 -5.21
N CYS A 228 6.95 -5.85 -4.53
CA CYS A 228 6.92 -5.70 -3.07
C CYS A 228 7.58 -6.89 -2.35
N LEU A 229 7.40 -8.10 -2.87
CA LEU A 229 8.06 -9.30 -2.34
C LEU A 229 9.57 -9.25 -2.51
N ASN A 230 10.05 -8.84 -3.68
CA ASN A 230 11.48 -8.70 -3.95
C ASN A 230 12.11 -7.68 -2.99
N GLU A 231 11.50 -6.51 -2.82
CA GLU A 231 11.98 -5.49 -1.87
C GLU A 231 12.03 -6.01 -0.42
N LEU A 232 11.02 -6.78 0.01
CA LEU A 232 11.02 -7.40 1.33
C LEU A 232 12.08 -8.51 1.47
N ASN A 233 12.31 -9.29 0.41
CA ASN A 233 13.34 -10.34 0.38
C ASN A 233 14.75 -9.75 0.44
N GLU A 234 15.02 -8.71 -0.34
CA GLU A 234 16.31 -8.02 -0.36
C GLU A 234 16.62 -7.35 0.98
N ARG A 235 15.61 -6.77 1.64
CA ARG A 235 15.80 -6.06 2.90
C ARG A 235 15.81 -6.96 4.14
N PHE A 236 15.09 -8.09 4.09
CA PHE A 236 15.00 -9.06 5.19
C PHE A 236 15.28 -10.49 4.70
N PRO A 237 16.52 -10.77 4.26
CA PRO A 237 16.93 -12.09 3.80
C PRO A 237 16.95 -13.07 4.97
N GLU A 238 16.49 -14.31 4.75
CA GLU A 238 16.42 -15.33 5.81
C GLU A 238 17.81 -15.68 6.36
N GLN A 239 18.84 -15.55 5.54
CA GLN A 239 20.25 -15.80 5.90
C GLN A 239 20.75 -14.87 7.02
N THR A 240 20.10 -13.72 7.24
CA THR A 240 20.46 -12.78 8.32
C THR A 240 19.80 -13.13 9.65
N ARG A 241 18.92 -14.14 9.69
CA ARG A 241 18.24 -14.58 10.92
C ARG A 241 19.21 -14.81 12.10
N PRO A 242 20.34 -15.53 11.95
CA PRO A 242 21.24 -15.78 13.08
C PRO A 242 21.86 -14.50 13.65
N SER A 243 22.12 -13.49 12.81
CA SER A 243 22.61 -12.18 13.26
C SER A 243 21.59 -11.44 14.13
N PHE A 244 20.29 -11.62 13.87
CA PHE A 244 19.23 -11.06 14.72
C PHE A 244 18.98 -11.91 15.98
N LEU A 245 19.18 -13.23 15.90
CA LEU A 245 19.14 -14.12 17.06
C LEU A 245 20.21 -13.78 18.09
N ALA A 246 21.39 -13.33 17.67
CA ALA A 246 22.47 -12.93 18.57
C ALA A 246 22.06 -11.84 19.58
N PHE A 247 21.07 -10.99 19.26
CA PHE A 247 20.52 -10.03 20.23
C PHE A 247 19.78 -10.69 21.41
N GLN A 248 19.38 -11.95 21.29
CA GLN A 248 18.80 -12.73 22.41
C GLN A 248 19.87 -13.18 23.42
N LEU A 249 21.16 -13.10 23.08
CA LEU A 249 22.27 -13.36 24.02
C LEU A 249 22.43 -12.28 25.09
N LEU A 250 21.69 -11.17 25.00
CA LEU A 250 21.66 -10.16 26.05
C LEU A 250 21.20 -10.81 27.38
N PRO A 251 21.84 -10.51 28.53
CA PRO A 251 21.54 -11.18 29.80
C PRO A 251 20.06 -11.15 30.20
N CYS A 252 19.33 -10.09 29.87
CA CYS A 252 17.90 -9.94 30.15
C CYS A 252 16.99 -10.76 29.21
N ARG A 253 17.54 -11.43 28.20
CA ARG A 253 16.82 -12.17 27.15
C ARG A 253 17.25 -13.64 27.03
N LEU A 254 18.33 -14.06 27.70
CA LEU A 254 18.87 -15.43 27.69
C LEU A 254 17.83 -16.52 28.00
N GLN A 255 16.76 -16.21 28.73
CA GLN A 255 15.69 -17.16 29.02
C GLN A 255 14.85 -17.55 27.79
N ASN A 256 14.96 -16.80 26.68
CA ASN A 256 14.12 -16.95 25.49
C ASN A 256 14.81 -17.66 24.32
N ILE A 257 16.05 -18.13 24.49
CA ILE A 257 16.85 -18.74 23.42
C ILE A 257 16.87 -20.27 23.55
N THR A 258 16.72 -20.98 22.43
CA THR A 258 16.83 -22.45 22.39
C THR A 258 18.26 -22.90 22.07
N GLU A 259 18.58 -24.17 22.34
CA GLU A 259 19.89 -24.75 21.98
C GLU A 259 20.14 -24.74 20.47
N GLU A 260 19.10 -24.95 19.66
CA GLU A 260 19.18 -24.84 18.19
C GLU A 260 19.54 -23.42 17.75
N GLU A 261 18.92 -22.40 18.36
CA GLU A 261 19.22 -21.00 18.06
C GLU A 261 20.63 -20.60 18.49
N ILE A 262 21.17 -21.21 19.55
CA ILE A 262 22.57 -21.02 19.96
C ILE A 262 23.51 -21.62 18.91
N ALA A 263 23.22 -22.81 18.39
CA ALA A 263 24.04 -23.44 17.34
C ALA A 263 24.06 -22.60 16.06
N ASP A 264 22.92 -22.06 15.62
CA ASP A 264 22.83 -21.15 14.47
C ASP A 264 23.71 -19.90 14.65
N ILE A 265 23.74 -19.33 15.86
CA ILE A 265 24.60 -18.17 16.17
C ILE A 265 26.07 -18.57 16.12
N GLN A 266 26.44 -19.71 16.71
CA GLN A 266 27.83 -20.19 16.71
C GLN A 266 28.35 -20.36 15.29
N VAL A 267 27.59 -21.00 14.41
CA VAL A 267 27.96 -21.16 12.99
C VAL A 267 28.11 -19.80 12.31
N ARG A 268 27.20 -18.85 12.60
CA ARG A 268 27.24 -17.53 11.95
C ARG A 268 28.46 -16.70 12.33
N TYR A 269 28.93 -16.81 13.57
CA TYR A 269 30.02 -16.02 14.13
C TYR A 269 31.31 -16.84 14.35
N GLU A 270 31.40 -18.04 13.77
CA GLU A 270 32.53 -18.96 13.96
C GLU A 270 33.88 -18.29 13.64
N GLU A 271 33.94 -17.54 12.53
CA GLU A 271 35.14 -16.80 12.11
C GLU A 271 35.51 -15.62 13.05
N ASP A 272 34.54 -15.12 13.83
CA ASP A 272 34.73 -14.01 14.76
C ASP A 272 35.08 -14.50 16.18
N MET A 273 34.91 -15.80 16.46
CA MET A 273 35.23 -16.39 17.75
C MET A 273 36.74 -16.50 17.89
N PRO A 274 37.31 -16.20 19.08
CA PRO A 274 38.73 -16.38 19.30
C PRO A 274 39.08 -17.86 19.07
N ASP A 275 40.16 -18.10 18.31
CA ASP A 275 40.83 -19.41 18.32
C ASP A 275 41.00 -19.83 19.78
N SER A 276 40.56 -21.06 20.10
CA SER A 276 40.60 -21.69 21.42
C SER A 276 41.69 -21.10 22.34
N PRO A 277 41.38 -20.80 23.62
CA PRO A 277 42.27 -20.07 24.51
C PRO A 277 43.67 -20.68 24.49
N ARG A 278 44.69 -19.82 24.30
CA ARG A 278 46.08 -20.19 24.61
C ARG A 278 46.08 -20.68 26.04
N VAL A 279 46.22 -22.00 26.19
CA VAL A 279 46.40 -22.68 27.47
C VAL A 279 47.56 -21.97 28.17
N CYS A 280 47.26 -21.24 29.25
CA CYS A 280 48.27 -20.70 30.17
C CYS A 280 48.65 -21.78 31.17
#